data_AF-R7UX38-F1
#
_entry.id   AF-R7UX38-F1
#
_cell.length_a   1.000
_cell.length_b   1.000
_cell.length_c   1.000
_cell.angle_alpha   90.00
_cell.angle_beta   90.00
_cell.angle_gamma   90.00
#
_symmetry.space_group_name_H-M   'P 1'
#
loop_
_entity.id
_entity.type
_entity.pdbx_description
1 polymer ?
#
loop_
_entity_poly.entity_id
_entity_poly.type
_entity_poly.pdbx_seq_one_letter_code
_entity_poly.pdbx_strand_id
1 'polypeptide(L)'
;MYFKRPHLNYHGCYISRCTYFRQGEMILDSFYRPYQMVEYFRYIRFFPDGQMLMLTSPDPPVMIVGKMKSRNCGLQGILFGYYKMNGNQITGILKRRRTDHTPTMFRYRRKNRNNQNEDSIEQTFNLKLELTHSKNRRHSVLMWISYSIHSKYRLSGQENVAEFELKDDTYPALVFSKVKSYTAVASKPLSANIHLRYG
;
A
#
# COMPACT_ATOMS: atom_id res chain seq x y z
N MET A 1 13.73 21.17 -18.08
CA MET A 1 12.63 20.40 -18.72
C MET A 1 12.28 19.16 -17.89
N TYR A 2 11.37 19.29 -16.91
CA TYR A 2 10.92 18.18 -16.04
C TYR A 2 9.80 17.31 -16.66
N PHE A 3 9.19 17.77 -17.77
CA PHE A 3 8.03 17.15 -18.40
C PHE A 3 8.29 15.82 -19.13
N LYS A 4 9.56 15.50 -19.43
CA LYS A 4 9.96 14.25 -20.09
C LYS A 4 10.42 13.16 -19.12
N ARG A 5 10.79 13.53 -17.89
CA ARG A 5 11.29 12.56 -16.91
C ARG A 5 10.10 11.91 -16.19
N PRO A 6 10.04 10.57 -16.12
CA PRO A 6 9.06 9.88 -15.30
C PRO A 6 9.15 10.38 -13.86
N HIS A 7 8.01 10.73 -13.27
CA HIS A 7 7.94 11.21 -11.90
C HIS A 7 6.65 10.74 -11.23
N LEU A 8 6.76 10.35 -9.96
CA LEU A 8 5.63 9.94 -9.15
C LEU A 8 4.74 11.12 -8.76
N ASN A 9 3.45 10.86 -8.65
CA ASN A 9 2.49 11.84 -8.16
C ASN A 9 2.27 11.68 -6.65
N TYR A 10 2.58 12.72 -5.88
CA TYR A 10 2.47 12.72 -4.41
C TYR A 10 1.14 13.27 -3.87
N HIS A 11 0.35 13.91 -4.74
CA HIS A 11 -0.91 14.59 -4.42
C HIS A 11 -2.14 13.69 -4.52
N GLY A 12 -1.93 12.38 -4.42
CA GLY A 12 -2.99 11.40 -4.54
C GLY A 12 -2.53 10.00 -4.16
N CYS A 13 -3.32 9.02 -4.58
CA CYS A 13 -3.11 7.61 -4.31
C CYS A 13 -3.27 6.82 -5.59
N TYR A 14 -2.43 5.81 -5.80
CA TYR A 14 -2.58 4.84 -6.87
C TYR A 14 -3.48 3.72 -6.37
N ILE A 15 -4.54 3.42 -7.12
CA ILE A 15 -5.61 2.52 -6.70
C ILE A 15 -5.79 1.45 -7.77
N SER A 16 -5.80 0.19 -7.34
CA SER A 16 -6.15 -0.95 -8.18
C SER A 16 -7.38 -1.64 -7.59
N ARG A 17 -8.38 -1.87 -8.44
CA ARG A 17 -9.64 -2.55 -8.11
C ARG A 17 -9.50 -4.00 -8.55
N CYS A 18 -9.65 -4.92 -7.61
CA CYS A 18 -9.38 -6.34 -7.80
C CYS A 18 -10.64 -7.12 -7.47
N THR A 19 -10.97 -8.10 -8.29
CA THR A 19 -12.17 -8.90 -8.13
C THR A 19 -11.84 -10.37 -8.35
N TYR A 20 -12.39 -11.24 -7.51
CA TYR A 20 -12.28 -12.68 -7.70
C TYR A 20 -13.58 -13.38 -7.32
N PHE A 21 -13.84 -14.51 -7.96
CA PHE A 21 -14.95 -15.37 -7.58
C PHE A 21 -14.47 -16.39 -6.56
N ARG A 22 -15.23 -16.54 -5.48
CA ARG A 22 -15.04 -17.64 -4.51
C ARG A 22 -16.34 -18.42 -4.38
N GLN A 23 -16.22 -19.69 -4.04
CA GLN A 23 -17.36 -20.49 -3.66
C GLN A 23 -17.96 -19.93 -2.36
N GLY A 24 -19.29 -19.76 -2.35
CA GLY A 24 -20.05 -19.38 -1.16
C GLY A 24 -20.14 -20.54 -0.16
N GLU A 25 -20.71 -20.27 1.01
CA GLU A 25 -20.90 -21.28 2.05
C GLU A 25 -21.80 -22.41 1.53
N MET A 26 -21.40 -23.66 1.81
CA MET A 26 -22.24 -24.81 1.47
C MET A 26 -23.44 -24.84 2.42
N ILE A 27 -24.62 -24.63 1.85
CA ILE A 27 -25.90 -24.83 2.55
C ILE A 27 -26.21 -26.34 2.54
N LEU A 28 -27.06 -26.81 3.45
CA LEU A 28 -27.47 -28.23 3.55
C LEU A 28 -27.96 -28.83 2.22
N ASP A 29 -28.45 -28.00 1.29
CA ASP A 29 -28.87 -28.45 -0.03
C ASP A 29 -27.68 -28.56 -0.99
N SER A 30 -27.30 -29.80 -1.32
CA SER A 30 -26.13 -30.12 -2.15
C SER A 30 -26.27 -29.66 -3.62
N PHE A 31 -27.49 -29.29 -4.04
CA PHE A 31 -27.79 -28.85 -5.41
C PHE A 31 -27.52 -27.36 -5.67
N TYR A 32 -27.30 -26.55 -4.62
CA TYR A 32 -27.05 -25.11 -4.77
C TYR A 32 -25.64 -24.72 -4.31
N ARG A 33 -24.76 -24.38 -5.27
CA ARG A 33 -23.40 -23.88 -5.01
C ARG A 33 -23.29 -22.41 -5.43
N PRO A 34 -23.62 -21.45 -4.55
CA PRO A 34 -23.52 -20.03 -4.90
C PRO A 34 -22.05 -19.64 -5.13
N TYR A 35 -21.77 -18.91 -6.20
CA TYR A 35 -20.48 -18.23 -6.38
C TYR A 35 -20.63 -16.78 -5.93
N GLN A 36 -19.72 -16.32 -5.08
CA GLN A 36 -19.66 -14.94 -4.61
C GLN A 36 -18.53 -14.19 -5.31
N MET A 37 -18.86 -13.09 -5.98
CA MET A 37 -17.88 -12.12 -6.45
C MET A 37 -17.41 -11.27 -5.26
N VAL A 38 -16.12 -11.32 -4.95
CA VAL A 38 -15.49 -10.51 -3.92
C VAL A 38 -14.68 -9.41 -4.59
N GLU A 39 -14.95 -8.18 -4.20
CA GLU A 39 -14.21 -6.99 -4.63
C GLU A 39 -13.34 -6.46 -3.48
N TYR A 40 -12.13 -6.05 -3.81
CA TYR A 40 -11.24 -5.34 -2.91
C TYR A 40 -10.34 -4.37 -3.66
N PHE A 41 -9.70 -3.47 -2.93
CA PHE A 41 -8.86 -2.42 -3.46
C PHE A 41 -7.45 -2.51 -2.89
N ARG A 42 -6.45 -2.28 -3.75
CA ARG A 42 -5.07 -2.03 -3.36
C ARG A 42 -4.74 -0.56 -3.52
N TYR A 43 -4.29 0.05 -2.45
CA TYR A 43 -3.93 1.46 -2.36
C TYR A 43 -2.42 1.58 -2.17
N ILE A 44 -1.75 2.33 -3.05
CA ILE A 44 -0.35 2.70 -2.88
C ILE A 44 -0.24 4.22 -2.83
N ARG A 45 0.47 4.72 -1.81
CA ARG A 45 0.79 6.15 -1.70
C ARG A 45 2.28 6.34 -1.57
N PHE A 46 2.82 7.29 -2.33
CA PHE A 46 4.20 7.74 -2.24
C PHE A 46 4.29 9.12 -1.58
N PHE A 47 5.40 9.35 -0.90
CA PHE A 47 5.76 10.63 -0.30
C PHE A 47 7.08 11.16 -0.89
N PRO A 48 7.28 12.49 -0.98
CA PRO A 48 8.47 13.07 -1.60
C PRO A 48 9.81 12.72 -0.92
N ASP A 49 9.78 12.25 0.32
CA ASP A 49 10.94 11.84 1.12
C ASP A 49 11.37 10.38 0.88
N GLY A 50 10.75 9.69 -0.08
CA GLY A 50 11.05 8.29 -0.37
C GLY A 50 10.25 7.30 0.48
N GLN A 51 9.31 7.75 1.32
CA GLN A 51 8.41 6.85 2.05
C GLN A 51 7.24 6.40 1.19
N MET A 52 6.72 5.21 1.48
CA MET A 52 5.49 4.71 0.86
C MET A 52 4.59 3.95 1.83
N LEU A 53 3.31 3.91 1.48
CA LEU A 53 2.29 3.11 2.12
C LEU A 53 1.65 2.16 1.12
N MET A 54 1.29 0.97 1.58
CA MET A 54 0.46 0.03 0.84
C MET A 54 -0.65 -0.51 1.73
N LEU A 55 -1.88 -0.54 1.24
CA LEU A 55 -3.02 -1.13 1.93
C LEU A 55 -3.84 -1.97 0.95
N THR A 56 -4.23 -3.17 1.39
CA THR A 56 -5.26 -3.97 0.73
C THR A 56 -6.51 -3.95 1.62
N SER A 57 -7.64 -3.44 1.12
CA SER A 57 -8.88 -3.33 1.89
C SER A 57 -10.11 -3.58 1.00
N PRO A 58 -11.19 -4.19 1.51
CA PRO A 58 -12.48 -4.22 0.82
C PRO A 58 -13.17 -2.85 0.79
N ASP A 59 -12.75 -1.91 1.65
CA ASP A 59 -13.40 -0.60 1.74
C ASP A 59 -13.14 0.24 0.48
N PRO A 60 -14.16 0.97 -0.03
CA PRO A 60 -14.04 1.79 -1.21
C PRO A 60 -13.17 3.04 -0.97
N PRO A 61 -12.65 3.68 -2.04
CA PRO A 61 -11.70 4.79 -1.93
C PRO A 61 -12.16 5.93 -1.03
N VAL A 62 -13.45 6.26 -1.02
CA VAL A 62 -14.02 7.37 -0.23
C VAL A 62 -13.75 7.23 1.28
N MET A 63 -13.67 5.98 1.79
CA MET A 63 -13.43 5.69 3.20
C MET A 63 -11.93 5.65 3.57
N ILE A 64 -11.08 5.32 2.61
CA ILE A 64 -9.67 5.00 2.83
C ILE A 64 -8.75 6.18 2.52
N VAL A 65 -8.95 6.86 1.37
CA VAL A 65 -7.97 7.85 0.88
C VAL A 65 -7.77 9.00 1.86
N GLY A 66 -8.82 9.47 2.53
CA GLY A 66 -8.69 10.53 3.55
C GLY A 66 -7.82 10.10 4.74
N LYS A 67 -7.89 8.84 5.15
CA LYS A 67 -7.16 8.28 6.29
C LYS A 67 -5.70 8.00 5.97
N MET A 68 -5.37 7.75 4.70
CA MET A 68 -3.99 7.59 4.22
C MET A 68 -3.25 8.92 4.06
N LYS A 69 -3.79 10.06 4.56
CA LYS A 69 -3.19 11.41 4.46
C LYS A 69 -1.84 11.54 5.20
N SER A 70 -1.67 10.89 6.34
CA SER A 70 -0.43 10.97 7.12
C SER A 70 0.47 9.77 6.82
N ARG A 71 1.79 9.98 6.95
CA ARG A 71 2.79 8.90 6.96
C ARG A 71 2.54 7.92 8.11
N ASN A 72 1.90 8.38 9.18
CA ASN A 72 1.57 7.60 10.38
C ASN A 72 0.05 7.41 10.49
N CYS A 73 -0.59 6.75 9.52
CA CYS A 73 -2.01 6.44 9.63
C CYS A 73 -2.25 5.10 10.35
N GLY A 74 -3.16 5.07 11.31
CA GLY A 74 -3.49 3.88 12.10
C GLY A 74 -4.45 2.91 11.42
N LEU A 75 -4.41 2.79 10.08
CA LEU A 75 -5.26 1.84 9.36
C LEU A 75 -4.79 0.41 9.64
N GLN A 76 -5.72 -0.47 10.01
CA GLN A 76 -5.39 -1.87 10.26
C GLN A 76 -4.84 -2.51 8.98
N GLY A 77 -3.75 -3.26 9.13
CA GLY A 77 -3.15 -4.01 8.03
C GLY A 77 -2.35 -3.19 7.03
N ILE A 78 -2.22 -1.87 7.22
CA ILE A 78 -1.38 -1.04 6.35
C ILE A 78 0.10 -1.38 6.52
N LEU A 79 0.80 -1.37 5.39
CA LEU A 79 2.23 -1.57 5.29
C LEU A 79 2.92 -0.22 5.12
N PHE A 80 4.05 -0.05 5.82
CA PHE A 80 4.88 1.14 5.78
C PHE A 80 6.24 0.77 5.24
N GLY A 81 6.83 1.63 4.43
CA GLY A 81 8.11 1.33 3.83
C GLY A 81 8.74 2.50 3.12
N TYR A 82 9.74 2.15 2.33
CA TYR A 82 10.49 3.09 1.51
C TYR A 82 10.50 2.61 0.07
N TYR A 83 10.63 3.54 -0.85
CA TYR A 83 10.80 3.26 -2.26
C TYR A 83 12.02 3.98 -2.81
N LYS A 84 12.56 3.41 -3.89
CA LYS A 84 13.52 4.08 -4.76
C LYS A 84 13.00 4.02 -6.18
N MET A 85 13.27 5.07 -6.94
CA MET A 85 12.89 5.17 -8.34
C MET A 85 14.16 5.25 -9.19
N ASN A 86 14.25 4.40 -10.21
CA ASN A 86 15.32 4.41 -11.21
C ASN A 86 14.69 4.45 -12.60
N GLY A 87 14.79 5.59 -13.29
CA GLY A 87 14.04 5.81 -14.53
C GLY A 87 12.54 5.71 -14.27
N ASN A 88 11.85 4.81 -14.95
CA ASN A 88 10.43 4.53 -14.75
C ASN A 88 10.16 3.37 -13.77
N GLN A 89 11.19 2.68 -13.28
CA GLN A 89 11.02 1.56 -12.36
C GLN A 89 11.04 2.04 -10.91
N ILE A 90 10.16 1.45 -10.09
CA ILE A 90 10.03 1.74 -8.68
C ILE A 90 10.23 0.44 -7.92
N THR A 91 11.18 0.43 -6.98
CA THR A 91 11.38 -0.68 -6.06
C THR A 91 10.94 -0.22 -4.67
N GLY A 92 10.02 -0.94 -4.05
CA GLY A 92 9.50 -0.68 -2.72
C GLY A 92 9.78 -1.82 -1.77
N ILE A 93 10.08 -1.47 -0.52
CA ILE A 93 10.25 -2.43 0.58
C ILE A 93 9.38 -1.94 1.73
N LEU A 94 8.38 -2.73 2.11
CA LEU A 94 7.46 -2.41 3.20
C LEU A 94 7.45 -3.48 4.29
N LYS A 95 7.05 -3.07 5.48
CA LYS A 95 6.82 -3.93 6.63
C LYS A 95 5.49 -3.56 7.28
N ARG A 96 4.86 -4.52 7.94
CA ARG A 96 3.73 -4.23 8.81
C ARG A 96 4.26 -3.53 10.07
N ARG A 97 3.64 -2.41 10.44
CA ARG A 97 3.98 -1.73 11.70
C ARG A 97 3.49 -2.59 12.85
N ARG A 98 4.39 -2.89 13.79
CA ARG A 98 3.99 -3.47 15.08
C ARG A 98 3.17 -2.43 15.82
N THR A 99 1.91 -2.73 16.06
CA THR A 99 1.11 -1.97 17.01
C THR A 99 1.53 -2.43 18.40
N ASP A 100 2.37 -1.64 19.07
CA ASP A 100 2.56 -1.78 20.51
C ASP A 100 1.17 -1.59 21.13
N HIS A 101 0.54 -2.71 21.51
CA HIS A 101 -0.72 -2.66 22.23
C HIS A 101 -0.40 -2.06 23.59
N THR A 102 -0.55 -0.74 23.75
CA THR A 102 -0.92 -0.21 25.05
C THR A 102 -2.32 -0.78 25.32
N PRO A 103 -2.50 -1.58 26.38
CA PRO A 103 -3.79 -2.18 26.67
C PRO A 103 -4.70 -1.07 27.18
N THR A 104 -5.38 -0.39 26.26
CA THR A 104 -6.55 0.41 26.63
C THR A 104 -7.59 -0.59 27.15
N MET A 105 -7.84 -0.54 28.47
CA MET A 105 -8.62 -1.49 29.27
C MET A 105 -10.11 -1.65 28.87
N PHE A 106 -10.53 -1.21 27.70
CA PHE A 106 -11.93 -1.22 27.30
C PHE A 106 -12.10 -1.73 25.87
N ARG A 107 -11.96 -3.05 25.68
CA ARG A 107 -12.62 -3.79 24.60
C ARG A 107 -12.64 -5.31 24.88
N TYR A 108 -13.62 -5.74 25.66
CA TYR A 108 -14.11 -7.12 25.64
C TYR A 108 -14.78 -7.38 24.28
N ARG A 109 -14.08 -8.02 23.32
CA ARG A 109 -14.66 -9.02 22.40
C ARG A 109 -13.61 -9.69 21.51
N ARG A 110 -13.52 -11.02 21.65
CA ARG A 110 -12.78 -12.00 20.81
C ARG A 110 -11.27 -11.78 20.71
N LYS A 111 -10.55 -12.25 21.73
CA LYS A 111 -9.14 -12.63 21.65
C LYS A 111 -8.98 -13.63 20.49
N ASN A 112 -8.50 -13.15 19.36
CA ASN A 112 -8.12 -13.97 18.23
C ASN A 112 -6.80 -14.66 18.58
N ARG A 113 -6.77 -16.00 18.57
CA ARG A 113 -5.60 -16.84 18.90
C ARG A 113 -4.36 -16.58 18.00
N ASN A 114 -4.50 -15.76 16.96
CA ASN A 114 -3.44 -15.46 15.99
C ASN A 114 -2.36 -14.48 16.49
N ASN A 115 -2.59 -13.70 17.55
CA ASN A 115 -1.61 -12.69 17.99
C ASN A 115 -0.30 -13.27 18.55
N GLN A 116 -0.26 -14.52 19.02
CA GLN A 116 0.98 -15.12 19.55
C GLN A 116 1.96 -15.54 18.44
N ASN A 117 1.48 -15.80 17.22
CA ASN A 117 2.34 -16.20 16.10
C ASN A 117 2.86 -15.01 15.28
N GLU A 118 2.19 -13.85 15.32
CA GLU A 118 2.61 -12.65 14.56
C GLU A 118 3.91 -12.05 15.13
N ASP A 119 4.23 -12.29 16.41
CA ASP A 119 5.44 -11.79 17.06
C ASP A 119 6.72 -12.54 16.68
N SER A 120 6.60 -13.79 16.23
CA SER A 120 7.74 -14.66 15.91
C SER A 120 8.21 -14.55 14.45
N ILE A 121 7.37 -14.00 13.55
CA ILE A 121 7.65 -13.90 12.11
C ILE A 121 7.80 -12.44 11.70
N GLU A 122 8.96 -12.08 11.15
CA GLU A 122 9.14 -10.78 10.50
C GLU A 122 8.86 -10.89 9.00
N GLN A 123 7.89 -10.13 8.51
CA GLN A 123 7.55 -10.10 7.09
C GLN A 123 8.00 -8.81 6.43
N THR A 124 8.69 -8.96 5.31
CA THR A 124 9.11 -7.88 4.42
C THR A 124 8.46 -8.06 3.06
N PHE A 125 7.76 -7.03 2.60
CA PHE A 125 7.02 -7.00 1.35
C PHE A 125 7.86 -6.25 0.32
N ASN A 126 8.40 -6.97 -0.65
CA ASN A 126 9.19 -6.40 -1.73
C ASN A 126 8.32 -6.27 -2.96
N LEU A 127 8.30 -5.08 -3.56
CA LEU A 127 7.56 -4.82 -4.79
C LEU A 127 8.45 -4.13 -5.82
N LYS A 128 8.23 -4.47 -7.07
CA LYS A 128 8.78 -3.76 -8.22
C LYS A 128 7.64 -3.36 -9.14
N LEU A 129 7.55 -2.09 -9.47
CA LEU A 129 6.51 -1.49 -10.29
C LEU A 129 7.12 -0.72 -11.45
N GLU A 130 6.40 -0.63 -12.55
CA GLU A 130 6.72 0.25 -13.67
C GLU A 130 5.75 1.43 -13.72
N LEU A 131 6.30 2.65 -13.78
CA LEU A 131 5.53 3.87 -13.95
C LEU A 131 5.28 4.14 -15.44
N THR A 132 4.01 4.04 -15.84
CA THR A 132 3.57 4.24 -17.21
C THR A 132 2.60 5.43 -17.31
N HIS A 133 2.15 5.71 -18.52
CA HIS A 133 1.21 6.79 -18.81
C HIS A 133 -0.14 6.21 -19.24
N SER A 134 -1.22 6.90 -18.88
CA SER A 134 -2.54 6.70 -19.49
C SER A 134 -2.71 7.66 -20.68
N LYS A 135 -3.69 7.40 -21.55
CA LYS A 135 -3.97 8.18 -22.77
C LYS A 135 -3.99 9.69 -22.53
N ASN A 136 -4.56 10.14 -21.40
CA ASN A 136 -4.71 11.57 -21.06
C ASN A 136 -3.91 12.02 -19.83
N ARG A 137 -3.18 11.12 -19.17
CA ARG A 137 -2.44 11.45 -17.93
C ARG A 137 -1.09 10.76 -17.93
N ARG A 138 -0.01 11.55 -17.93
CA ARG A 138 1.36 11.03 -17.83
C ARG A 138 1.63 10.52 -16.43
N HIS A 139 2.46 9.48 -16.33
CA HIS A 139 2.98 8.94 -15.06
C HIS A 139 1.86 8.62 -14.04
N SER A 140 0.72 8.16 -14.54
CA SER A 140 -0.51 8.01 -13.77
C SER A 140 -0.89 6.56 -13.57
N VAL A 141 -0.10 5.61 -14.05
CA VAL A 141 -0.40 4.18 -13.99
C VAL A 141 0.84 3.45 -13.49
N LEU A 142 0.64 2.49 -12.59
CA LEU A 142 1.67 1.58 -12.11
C LEU A 142 1.34 0.17 -12.55
N MET A 143 2.27 -0.47 -13.24
CA MET A 143 2.21 -1.87 -13.62
C MET A 143 3.02 -2.70 -12.63
N TRP A 144 2.54 -3.89 -12.27
CA TRP A 144 3.30 -4.81 -11.45
C TRP A 144 4.41 -5.47 -12.28
N ILE A 145 5.65 -5.47 -11.76
CA ILE A 145 6.77 -6.23 -12.32
C ILE A 145 7.06 -7.45 -11.44
N SER A 146 7.16 -7.25 -10.12
CA SER A 146 7.34 -8.34 -9.17
C SER A 146 6.73 -7.99 -7.81
N TYR A 147 6.35 -9.02 -7.07
CA TYR A 147 5.90 -8.89 -5.70
C TYR A 147 6.30 -10.16 -4.94
N SER A 148 6.99 -9.99 -3.82
CA SER A 148 7.39 -11.10 -2.96
C SER A 148 7.27 -10.75 -1.49
N ILE A 149 7.05 -11.77 -0.66
CA ILE A 149 7.04 -11.66 0.80
C ILE A 149 8.17 -12.52 1.35
N HIS A 150 9.08 -11.89 2.07
CA HIS A 150 10.17 -12.54 2.78
C HIS A 150 9.76 -12.66 4.25
N SER A 151 9.53 -13.89 4.71
CA SER A 151 9.16 -14.21 6.08
C SER A 151 10.37 -14.77 6.81
N LYS A 152 10.81 -14.11 7.86
CA LYS A 152 11.93 -14.55 8.71
C LYS A 152 11.42 -15.00 10.08
N TYR A 153 11.67 -16.24 10.42
CA TYR A 153 11.33 -16.81 11.73
C TYR A 153 12.41 -16.44 12.74
N ARG A 154 12.06 -15.65 13.77
CA ARG A 154 13.02 -15.11 14.75
C ARG A 154 13.71 -16.19 15.58
N LEU A 155 13.01 -17.28 15.89
CA LEU A 155 13.52 -18.35 16.76
C LEU A 155 14.43 -19.33 16.03
N SER A 156 14.07 -19.72 14.80
CA SER A 156 14.85 -20.69 14.01
C SER A 156 15.86 -20.01 13.08
N GLY A 157 15.73 -18.71 12.82
CA GLY A 157 16.50 -17.98 11.82
C GLY A 157 16.14 -18.34 10.38
N GLN A 158 15.20 -19.27 10.16
CA GLN A 158 14.81 -19.70 8.82
C GLN A 158 14.11 -18.56 8.07
N GLU A 159 14.38 -18.50 6.77
CA GLU A 159 13.77 -17.53 5.86
C GLU A 159 12.98 -18.25 4.78
N ASN A 160 11.76 -17.78 4.52
CA ASN A 160 10.92 -18.25 3.45
C ASN A 160 10.57 -17.08 2.53
N VAL A 161 10.65 -17.30 1.23
CA VAL A 161 10.28 -16.31 0.21
C VAL A 161 9.07 -16.84 -0.56
N ALA A 162 7.97 -16.10 -0.49
CA ALA A 162 6.79 -16.32 -1.30
C ALA A 162 6.78 -15.30 -2.44
N GLU A 163 6.99 -15.76 -3.67
CA GLU A 163 6.87 -14.94 -4.87
C GLU A 163 5.49 -15.12 -5.50
N PHE A 164 4.88 -14.00 -5.91
CA PHE A 164 3.52 -14.02 -6.44
C PHE A 164 3.53 -14.05 -7.96
N GLU A 165 2.70 -14.90 -8.54
CA GLU A 165 2.38 -14.86 -9.97
C GLU A 165 1.44 -13.68 -10.25
N LEU A 166 1.94 -12.68 -10.97
CA LEU A 166 1.26 -11.41 -11.22
C LEU A 166 0.40 -11.46 -12.48
N LYS A 167 -0.72 -12.19 -12.43
CA LYS A 167 -1.70 -12.21 -13.53
C LYS A 167 -2.49 -10.91 -13.56
N ASP A 168 -2.86 -10.44 -14.75
CA ASP A 168 -3.60 -9.18 -14.93
C ASP A 168 -4.93 -9.15 -14.14
N ASP A 169 -5.60 -10.29 -14.00
CA ASP A 169 -6.87 -10.40 -13.26
C ASP A 169 -6.68 -10.25 -11.74
N THR A 170 -5.57 -10.76 -11.20
CA THR A 170 -5.30 -10.75 -9.75
C THR A 170 -4.48 -9.53 -9.33
N TYR A 171 -3.66 -9.00 -10.22
CA TYR A 171 -2.81 -7.82 -10.03
C TYR A 171 -3.01 -6.79 -11.15
N PRO A 172 -4.22 -6.23 -11.28
CA PRO A 172 -4.46 -5.18 -12.27
C PRO A 172 -3.67 -3.91 -11.93
N ALA A 173 -3.41 -3.11 -12.96
CA ALA A 173 -2.66 -1.86 -12.86
C ALA A 173 -3.24 -0.90 -11.80
N LEU A 174 -2.38 -0.18 -11.09
CA LEU A 174 -2.82 0.87 -10.17
C LEU A 174 -2.93 2.21 -10.90
N VAL A 175 -4.13 2.79 -10.90
CA VAL A 175 -4.40 4.08 -11.55
C VAL A 175 -4.39 5.21 -10.53
N PHE A 176 -3.73 6.31 -10.88
CA PHE A 176 -3.62 7.48 -10.02
C PHE A 176 -4.95 8.21 -9.86
N SER A 177 -5.36 8.37 -8.61
CA SER A 177 -6.49 9.18 -8.17
C SER A 177 -6.01 10.37 -7.34
N LYS A 178 -6.37 11.59 -7.78
CA LYS A 178 -6.00 12.83 -7.09
C LYS A 178 -6.82 12.98 -5.81
N VAL A 179 -6.17 13.31 -4.70
CA VAL A 179 -6.83 13.46 -3.39
C VAL A 179 -6.55 14.86 -2.86
N LYS A 180 -7.56 15.74 -2.91
CA LYS A 180 -7.43 17.17 -2.56
C LYS A 180 -6.86 17.41 -1.16
N SER A 181 -7.20 16.55 -0.19
CA SER A 181 -6.77 16.71 1.20
C SER A 181 -5.27 16.49 1.41
N TYR A 182 -4.56 15.87 0.45
CA TYR A 182 -3.13 15.59 0.55
C TYR A 182 -2.25 16.81 0.36
N THR A 183 -2.74 17.82 -0.38
CA THR A 183 -2.03 19.08 -0.62
C THR A 183 -2.40 20.19 0.34
N ALA A 184 -3.35 19.96 1.24
CA ALA A 184 -3.89 20.99 2.13
C ALA A 184 -2.91 21.43 3.24
N VAL A 185 -1.74 20.78 3.39
CA VAL A 185 -0.77 21.10 4.43
C VAL A 185 0.62 21.24 3.79
N ALA A 186 1.05 22.46 3.51
CA ALA A 186 2.44 22.77 3.22
C ALA A 186 3.17 22.84 4.58
N SER A 187 3.95 21.82 4.92
CA SER A 187 4.50 21.69 6.28
C SER A 187 5.69 22.61 6.59
N LYS A 188 6.09 23.51 5.67
CA LYS A 188 7.06 24.59 5.87
C LYS A 188 7.13 25.45 4.60
N PRO A 189 7.16 26.80 4.69
CA PRO A 189 7.65 27.59 3.57
C PRO A 189 9.12 27.23 3.29
N LEU A 190 9.54 27.31 2.03
CA LEU A 190 10.97 27.28 1.68
C LEU A 190 11.64 28.39 2.49
N SER A 191 12.54 28.03 3.41
CA SER A 191 13.34 29.01 4.14
C SER A 191 14.19 29.76 3.12
N ALA A 192 13.77 30.97 2.77
CA ALA A 192 14.55 31.89 1.98
C ALA A 192 15.75 32.30 2.84
N ASN A 193 16.88 31.60 2.69
CA ASN A 193 18.17 32.08 3.16
C ASN A 193 18.56 33.26 2.27
N ILE A 194 17.93 34.41 2.49
CA ILE A 194 18.42 35.68 1.97
C ILE A 194 19.55 36.08 2.91
N HIS A 195 20.77 35.72 2.53
CA HIS A 195 21.95 36.41 3.02
C HIS A 195 21.89 37.86 2.51
N LEU A 196 21.29 38.75 3.29
CA LEU A 196 21.63 40.17 3.22
C LEU A 196 23.00 40.32 3.87
N ARG A 197 24.05 40.16 3.06
CA ARG A 197 25.29 40.94 3.23
C ARG A 197 25.16 42.20 2.37
N TYR A 198 25.93 43.22 2.73
CA TYR A 198 25.92 44.62 2.27
C TYR A 198 24.94 45.51 3.06
N GLY A 199 25.37 46.52 3.80
CA GLY A 199 26.70 47.08 4.07
C GLY A 199 26.58 48.08 5.23
#